data_AF-A0AAI8CLM2-F1
#
_entry.id   AF-A0AAI8CLM2-F1
#
_cell.length_a   1.000
_cell.length_b   1.000
_cell.length_c   1.000
_cell.angle_alpha   90.00
_cell.angle_beta   90.00
_cell.angle_gamma   90.00
#
_symmetry.space_group_name_H-M   'P 1'
#
loop_
_entity.id
_entity.type
_entity.pdbx_description
1 polymer ?
#
loop_
_entity_poly.entity_id
_entity_poly.type
_entity_poly.pdbx_seq_one_letter_code
_entity_poly.pdbx_strand_id
1 'polypeptide(L)'
;MDFEFYYYFPVPPISWIFLILRIAAIFLVFYTLYILLRFFTEPESETNVGRRREFQKTKNVVEGIDNEELLRAFKTFGLTPNDNYWDASYRYYALRRAILMSGLPNEVKEAKLQEIDRMFELLTEYYSKMG
;
A
#
# COMPACT_ATOMS: atom_id res chain seq x y z
N MET A 1 -8.21 -23.64 -64.24
CA MET A 1 -6.82 -24.10 -64.11
C MET A 1 -5.93 -22.92 -64.49
N ASP A 2 -5.13 -22.30 -63.64
CA ASP A 2 -4.71 -22.60 -62.27
C ASP A 2 -4.32 -21.31 -61.55
N PHE A 3 -4.57 -21.29 -60.24
CA PHE A 3 -4.11 -20.30 -59.28
C PHE A 3 -2.62 -20.56 -59.00
N GLU A 4 -1.73 -19.62 -59.28
CA GLU A 4 -0.40 -19.61 -58.63
C GLU A 4 -0.01 -18.19 -58.20
N PHE A 5 -0.46 -17.85 -57.00
CA PHE A 5 0.09 -16.77 -56.18
C PHE A 5 1.42 -17.24 -55.56
N TYR A 6 2.55 -16.89 -56.15
CA TYR A 6 3.86 -17.04 -55.48
C TYR A 6 4.82 -15.90 -55.80
N TYR A 7 4.55 -14.71 -55.24
CA TYR A 7 5.63 -13.76 -54.98
C TYR A 7 6.32 -14.15 -53.66
N TYR A 8 7.27 -15.07 -53.75
CA TYR A 8 8.29 -15.28 -52.72
C TYR A 8 9.18 -14.03 -52.69
N PHE A 9 8.97 -13.16 -51.72
CA PHE A 9 9.94 -12.12 -51.38
C PHE A 9 11.05 -12.80 -50.55
N PRO A 10 12.30 -12.96 -51.06
CA PRO A 10 13.36 -13.61 -50.30
C PRO A 10 13.85 -12.64 -49.23
N VAL A 11 13.16 -12.62 -48.09
CA VAL A 11 13.63 -11.94 -46.89
C VAL A 11 14.88 -12.72 -46.42
N PRO A 12 16.10 -12.13 -46.46
CA PRO A 12 17.29 -12.85 -46.04
C PRO A 12 17.13 -13.32 -44.58
N PRO A 13 17.66 -14.49 -44.18
CA PRO A 13 17.39 -15.10 -42.87
C PRO A 13 17.79 -14.18 -41.68
N ILE A 14 18.76 -13.29 -41.90
CA ILE A 14 19.20 -12.25 -40.96
C ILE A 14 18.05 -11.31 -40.55
N SER A 15 17.09 -11.04 -41.44
CA SER A 15 15.98 -10.10 -41.20
C SER A 15 15.01 -10.57 -40.12
N TRP A 16 14.83 -11.88 -39.96
CA TRP A 16 13.94 -12.44 -38.93
C TRP A 16 14.48 -12.18 -37.53
N ILE A 17 15.80 -12.31 -37.37
CA ILE A 17 16.49 -12.01 -36.12
C ILE A 17 16.34 -10.52 -35.80
N PHE A 18 16.51 -9.63 -36.78
CA PHE A 18 16.27 -8.19 -36.61
C PHE A 18 14.82 -7.86 -36.26
N LEU A 19 13.85 -8.57 -36.83
CA LEU A 19 12.43 -8.37 -36.56
C LEU A 19 12.07 -8.79 -35.12
N ILE A 20 12.58 -9.93 -34.66
CA ILE A 20 12.42 -10.41 -33.27
C ILE A 20 13.11 -9.45 -32.29
N LEU A 21 14.33 -9.00 -32.60
CA LEU A 21 15.06 -8.01 -31.80
C LEU A 21 14.29 -6.68 -31.69
N ARG A 22 13.67 -6.20 -32.77
CA ARG A 22 12.84 -4.99 -32.73
C ARG A 22 11.61 -5.17 -31.86
N ILE A 23 10.92 -6.30 -31.98
CA ILE A 23 9.75 -6.60 -31.13
C ILE A 23 10.16 -6.66 -29.66
N ALA A 24 11.26 -7.35 -29.34
CA ALA A 24 11.79 -7.42 -27.98
C ALA A 24 12.18 -6.04 -27.43
N ALA A 25 12.82 -5.20 -28.24
CA ALA A 25 13.17 -3.83 -27.86
C ALA A 25 11.93 -2.97 -27.57
N ILE A 26 10.87 -3.11 -28.36
CA ILE A 26 9.60 -2.42 -28.13
C ILE A 26 9.01 -2.83 -26.79
N PHE A 27 8.94 -4.14 -26.50
CA PHE A 27 8.48 -4.62 -25.19
C PHE A 27 9.33 -4.10 -24.03
N LEU A 28 10.65 -4.01 -24.22
CA LEU A 28 11.58 -3.50 -23.21
C LEU A 28 11.34 -2.01 -22.94
N VAL A 29 11.04 -1.20 -23.96
CA VAL A 29 10.65 0.21 -23.81
C VAL A 29 9.33 0.36 -23.07
N PHE A 30 8.32 -0.43 -23.39
CA PHE A 30 7.05 -0.39 -22.64
C PHE A 30 7.22 -0.87 -21.19
N TYR A 31 8.09 -1.85 -20.97
CA TYR A 31 8.40 -2.36 -19.64
C TYR A 31 9.14 -1.34 -18.77
N THR A 32 10.13 -0.62 -19.32
CA THR A 32 10.82 0.45 -18.59
C THR A 32 9.89 1.64 -18.33
N LEU A 33 9.02 1.99 -19.28
CA LEU A 33 7.99 3.01 -19.07
C LEU A 33 7.01 2.60 -17.97
N TYR A 34 6.59 1.34 -17.93
CA TYR A 34 5.74 0.79 -16.87
C TYR A 34 6.41 0.86 -15.49
N ILE A 35 7.70 0.50 -15.39
CA ILE A 35 8.48 0.63 -14.15
C ILE A 35 8.59 2.09 -13.72
N LEU A 36 8.89 3.00 -14.65
CA LEU A 36 8.98 4.42 -14.35
C LEU A 36 7.64 4.99 -13.89
N LEU A 37 6.54 4.68 -14.57
CA LEU A 37 5.20 5.08 -14.16
C LEU A 37 4.87 4.55 -12.77
N ARG A 38 5.14 3.26 -12.51
CA ARG A 38 5.00 2.67 -11.18
C ARG A 38 5.79 3.43 -10.12
N PHE A 39 7.04 3.78 -10.41
CA PHE A 39 7.92 4.54 -9.51
C PHE A 39 7.43 5.96 -9.24
N PHE A 40 6.82 6.64 -10.22
CA PHE A 40 6.25 7.98 -10.01
C PHE A 40 4.90 7.93 -9.27
N THR A 41 4.11 6.87 -9.43
CA THR A 41 2.79 6.73 -8.77
C THR A 41 2.86 6.12 -7.38
N GLU A 42 3.95 5.45 -7.02
CA GLU A 42 4.22 4.91 -5.68
C GLU A 42 5.48 5.58 -5.12
N PRO A 43 5.40 6.53 -4.16
CA PRO A 43 6.57 6.96 -3.42
C PRO A 43 6.93 5.86 -2.40
N GLU A 44 7.31 4.67 -2.86
CA GLU A 44 7.85 3.63 -2.01
C GLU A 44 9.35 3.88 -1.83
N SER A 45 9.67 4.75 -0.86
CA SER A 45 11.00 4.78 -0.26
C SER A 45 11.35 3.37 0.24
N GLU A 46 12.50 2.84 -0.20
CA GLU A 46 13.00 1.47 -0.02
C GLU A 46 13.28 1.03 1.43
N THR A 47 12.54 1.52 2.43
CA THR A 47 12.64 1.10 3.84
C THR A 47 11.34 0.52 4.41
N ASN A 48 10.31 0.28 3.60
CA ASN A 48 8.99 -0.19 4.10
C ASN A 48 8.72 -1.70 3.99
N VAL A 49 9.66 -2.53 3.53
CA VAL A 49 9.46 -3.99 3.46
C VAL A 49 9.39 -4.66 4.85
N GLY A 50 10.00 -4.05 5.87
CA GLY A 50 9.83 -4.47 7.27
C GLY A 50 8.49 -4.05 7.88
N ARG A 51 7.92 -2.92 7.43
CA ARG A 51 6.76 -2.30 8.06
C ARG A 51 5.43 -2.97 7.68
N ARG A 52 5.30 -3.51 6.46
CA ARG A 52 4.07 -4.23 6.06
C ARG A 52 3.85 -5.53 6.83
N ARG A 53 4.92 -6.21 7.29
CA ARG A 53 4.78 -7.44 8.10
C ARG A 53 4.32 -7.16 9.52
N GLU A 54 4.64 -6.01 10.12
CA GLU A 54 4.14 -5.62 11.44
C GLU A 54 2.65 -5.22 11.42
N PHE A 55 2.17 -4.65 10.31
CA PHE A 55 0.75 -4.29 10.15
C PHE A 55 -0.16 -5.45 9.75
N GLN A 56 0.41 -6.60 9.38
CA GLN A 56 -0.33 -7.85 9.13
C GLN A 56 -0.29 -8.79 10.34
N LYS A 57 -0.22 -8.26 11.58
CA LYS A 57 -0.69 -9.04 12.73
C LYS A 57 -2.16 -9.36 12.47
N THR A 58 -2.43 -10.66 12.38
CA THR A 58 -3.73 -11.29 12.18
C THR A 58 -4.82 -10.50 12.90
N LYS A 59 -5.90 -10.13 12.18
CA LYS A 59 -7.16 -9.63 12.75
C LYS A 59 -7.78 -10.73 13.64
N ASN A 60 -7.13 -11.04 14.75
CA ASN A 60 -7.74 -11.85 15.78
C ASN A 60 -8.83 -11.00 16.40
N VAL A 61 -10.03 -11.55 16.43
CA VAL A 61 -11.21 -10.94 17.03
C VAL A 61 -10.82 -10.47 18.43
N VAL A 62 -11.09 -9.20 18.71
CA VAL A 62 -10.91 -8.61 20.04
C VAL A 62 -12.01 -9.19 20.93
N GLU A 63 -11.81 -10.40 21.44
CA GLU A 63 -12.70 -11.04 22.40
C GLU A 63 -12.41 -10.48 23.80
N GLY A 64 -13.46 -10.05 24.53
CA GLY A 64 -13.34 -9.57 25.92
C GLY A 64 -13.41 -8.05 26.13
N ILE A 65 -13.78 -7.25 25.12
CA ILE A 65 -14.04 -5.81 25.28
C ILE A 65 -15.52 -5.51 25.00
N ASP A 66 -16.27 -5.19 26.05
CA ASP A 66 -17.70 -4.86 25.97
C ASP A 66 -17.96 -3.40 25.54
N ASN A 67 -16.93 -2.54 25.53
CA ASN A 67 -17.04 -1.15 25.11
C ASN A 67 -16.84 -1.01 23.59
N GLU A 68 -17.91 -0.69 22.88
CA GLU A 68 -17.92 -0.52 21.41
C GLU A 68 -16.97 0.60 20.92
N GLU A 69 -16.84 1.70 21.66
CA GLU A 69 -15.93 2.80 21.29
C GLU A 69 -14.46 2.36 21.41
N LEU A 70 -14.14 1.58 22.45
CA LEU A 70 -12.80 1.04 22.65
C LEU A 70 -12.45 0.00 21.57
N LEU A 71 -13.40 -0.88 21.24
CA LEU A 71 -13.23 -1.87 20.18
C LEU A 71 -13.06 -1.21 18.80
N ARG A 72 -13.77 -0.09 18.55
CA ARG A 72 -13.55 0.74 17.37
C ARG A 72 -12.16 1.35 17.37
N ALA A 73 -11.67 1.87 18.50
CA ALA A 73 -10.32 2.40 18.60
C ALA A 73 -9.26 1.33 18.25
N PHE A 74 -9.33 0.15 18.87
CA PHE A 74 -8.44 -0.97 18.55
C PHE A 74 -8.44 -1.31 17.06
N LYS A 75 -9.61 -1.36 16.42
CA LYS A 75 -9.73 -1.59 14.97
C LYS A 75 -9.11 -0.47 14.14
N THR A 76 -9.36 0.79 14.49
CA THR A 76 -8.83 1.97 13.78
C THR A 76 -7.31 1.99 13.77
N PHE A 77 -6.69 1.67 14.91
CA PHE A 77 -5.23 1.58 15.00
C PHE A 77 -4.68 0.21 14.57
N GLY A 78 -5.53 -0.78 14.27
CA GLY A 78 -5.10 -2.14 13.91
C GLY A 78 -4.35 -2.85 15.05
N LEU A 79 -4.73 -2.57 16.29
CA LEU A 79 -4.15 -3.11 17.51
C LEU A 79 -5.04 -4.22 18.08
N THR A 80 -4.44 -5.01 18.95
CA THR A 80 -5.10 -6.01 19.80
C THR A 80 -4.97 -5.63 21.27
N PRO A 81 -5.84 -6.11 22.17
CA PRO A 81 -5.76 -5.81 23.61
C PRO A 81 -4.45 -6.23 24.28
N ASN A 82 -3.76 -7.20 23.69
CA ASN A 82 -2.48 -7.72 24.16
C ASN A 82 -1.27 -6.89 23.70
N ASP A 83 -1.46 -5.94 22.78
CA ASP A 83 -0.38 -5.03 22.39
C ASP A 83 -0.09 -4.04 23.52
N ASN A 84 1.08 -3.40 23.50
CA ASN A 84 1.48 -2.50 24.58
C ASN A 84 1.17 -1.03 24.25
N TYR A 85 1.28 -0.16 25.25
CA TYR A 85 1.09 1.28 25.08
C TYR A 85 2.06 1.92 24.07
N TRP A 86 3.28 1.39 23.93
CA TRP A 86 4.27 1.89 22.97
C TRP A 86 3.83 1.65 21.54
N ASP A 87 3.30 0.46 21.23
CA ASP A 87 2.73 0.11 19.94
C ASP A 87 1.55 1.02 19.61
N ALA A 88 0.69 1.28 20.60
CA ALA A 88 -0.44 2.20 20.43
C ALA A 88 0.02 3.63 20.13
N SER A 89 1.00 4.13 20.89
CA SER A 89 1.59 5.46 20.69
C SER A 89 2.22 5.60 19.32
N TYR A 90 3.00 4.61 18.89
CA TYR A 90 3.62 4.60 17.57
C TYR A 90 2.59 4.68 16.45
N ARG A 91 1.52 3.88 16.54
CA ARG A 91 0.46 3.87 15.52
C ARG A 91 -0.34 5.14 15.50
N TYR A 92 -0.60 5.73 16.66
CA TYR A 92 -1.24 7.05 16.76
C TYR A 92 -0.45 8.12 16.00
N TYR A 93 0.85 8.28 16.26
CA TYR A 93 1.66 9.27 15.55
C TYR A 93 1.79 8.99 14.05
N ALA A 94 1.84 7.72 13.65
CA ALA A 94 1.86 7.34 12.25
C ALA A 94 0.58 7.76 11.52
N LEU A 95 -0.59 7.50 12.12
CA LEU A 95 -1.91 7.86 11.55
C LEU A 95 -2.09 9.38 11.50
N ARG A 96 -1.68 10.08 12.57
CA ARG A 96 -1.70 11.54 12.64
C ARG A 96 -0.87 12.17 11.52
N ARG A 97 0.34 11.65 11.30
CA ARG A 97 1.24 12.11 10.22
C ARG A 97 0.62 11.85 8.84
N ALA A 98 0.00 10.68 8.64
CA ALA A 98 -0.65 10.35 7.37
C ALA A 98 -1.81 11.31 7.05
N ILE A 99 -2.60 11.72 8.04
CA ILE A 99 -3.68 12.69 7.85
C ILE A 99 -3.15 14.07 7.50
N LEU A 100 -2.13 14.53 8.22
CA LEU A 100 -1.52 15.84 7.94
C LEU A 100 -0.94 15.91 6.52
N MET A 101 -0.31 14.81 6.06
CA MET A 101 0.27 14.70 4.72
C MET A 101 -0.76 14.41 3.60
N SER A 102 -1.99 14.04 3.96
CA SER A 102 -3.03 13.75 2.96
C SER A 102 -3.44 15.00 2.17
N GLY A 103 -3.99 14.81 0.98
CA GLY A 103 -4.58 15.89 0.16
C GLY A 103 -5.96 16.34 0.63
N LEU A 104 -6.40 15.98 1.84
CA LEU A 104 -7.73 16.32 2.35
C LEU A 104 -7.87 17.82 2.64
N PRO A 105 -9.09 18.39 2.54
CA PRO A 105 -9.36 19.74 3.01
C PRO A 105 -9.03 19.91 4.51
N ASN A 106 -8.64 21.12 4.92
CA ASN A 106 -8.20 21.39 6.30
C ASN A 106 -9.29 21.06 7.34
N GLU A 107 -10.54 21.43 7.09
CA GLU A 107 -11.67 21.11 7.98
C GLU A 107 -11.84 19.60 8.19
N VAL A 108 -11.68 18.81 7.12
CA VAL A 108 -11.76 17.35 7.16
C VAL A 108 -10.56 16.75 7.90
N LYS A 109 -9.37 17.35 7.74
CA LYS A 109 -8.18 16.93 8.50
C LYS A 109 -8.38 17.16 9.99
N GLU A 110 -8.86 18.34 10.38
CA GLU A 110 -9.11 18.68 11.78
C GLU A 110 -10.12 17.73 12.42
N ALA A 111 -11.25 17.46 11.75
CA ALA A 111 -12.25 16.52 12.24
C ALA A 111 -11.67 15.10 12.42
N LYS A 112 -10.87 14.62 11.46
CA LYS A 112 -10.21 13.30 11.55
C LYS A 112 -9.14 13.25 12.64
N LEU A 113 -8.40 14.33 12.84
CA LEU A 113 -7.41 14.43 13.92
C LEU A 113 -8.10 14.35 15.28
N GLN A 114 -9.17 15.12 15.49
CA GLN A 114 -9.95 15.07 16.72
C GLN A 114 -10.53 13.67 16.99
N GLU A 115 -11.05 12.99 15.97
CA GLU A 115 -11.56 11.63 16.10
C GLU A 115 -10.47 10.66 16.58
N ILE A 116 -9.26 10.76 16.02
CA ILE A 116 -8.13 9.90 16.38
C ILE A 116 -7.56 10.24 17.75
N ASP A 117 -7.49 11.53 18.10
CA ASP A 117 -7.05 11.98 19.41
C ASP A 117 -7.96 11.41 20.50
N ARG A 118 -9.29 11.46 20.29
CA ARG A 118 -10.27 10.84 21.21
C ARG A 118 -10.12 9.32 21.30
N MET A 119 -9.93 8.63 20.17
CA MET A 119 -9.74 7.17 20.18
C MET A 119 -8.43 6.77 20.88
N PHE A 120 -7.39 7.59 20.78
CA PHE A 120 -6.11 7.35 21.45
C PHE A 120 -6.19 7.56 22.95
N GLU A 121 -6.99 8.53 23.41
CA GLU A 121 -7.28 8.75 24.82
C GLU A 121 -7.95 7.51 25.45
N LEU A 122 -8.95 6.93 24.78
CA LEU A 122 -9.60 5.68 25.21
C LEU A 122 -8.61 4.51 25.33
N LEU A 123 -7.70 4.36 24.37
CA LEU A 123 -6.66 3.33 24.44
C LEU A 123 -5.68 3.58 25.58
N THR A 124 -5.31 4.84 25.80
CA THR A 124 -4.40 5.23 26.89
C THR A 124 -5.00 4.89 28.25
N GLU A 125 -6.29 5.18 28.43
CA GLU A 125 -7.03 4.81 29.65
C GLU A 125 -7.14 3.29 29.83
N TYR A 126 -7.30 2.53 28.74
CA TYR A 126 -7.31 1.07 28.79
C TYR A 126 -5.96 0.52 29.28
N TYR A 127 -4.85 0.95 28.66
CA TYR A 127 -3.53 0.46 29.03
C TYR A 127 -3.08 0.92 30.41
N SER A 128 -3.54 2.08 30.89
CA SER A 128 -3.23 2.55 32.25
C SER A 128 -3.92 1.72 33.34
N LYS A 129 -5.06 1.08 33.04
CA LYS A 129 -5.76 0.15 33.95
C LYS A 129 -5.19 -1.27 33.90
N MET A 130 -4.38 -1.58 32.89
CA MET A 130 -3.83 -2.92 32.63
C MET A 130 -2.47 -3.14 33.29
N GLY A 131 -1.72 -2.06 33.56
CA GLY A 131 -0.45 -2.05 34.28
C GLY A 131 -0.62 -1.79 35.77
#